data_AF-A0AA96GQU4-F1
#
_entry.id   AF-A0AA96GQU4-F1
#
_cell.length_a   1.000
_cell.length_b   1.000
_cell.length_c   1.000
_cell.angle_alpha   90.00
_cell.angle_beta   90.00
_cell.angle_gamma   90.00
#
_symmetry.space_group_name_H-M   'P 1'
#
loop_
_entity.id
_entity.type
_entity.pdbx_description
1 polymer ?
#
loop_
_entity_poly.entity_id
_entity_poly.type
_entity_poly.pdbx_seq_one_letter_code
_entity_poly.pdbx_strand_id
1 'polypeptide(L)'
;MKHRTRMHFITEQGADIWDRWQRGESMSSIGRLFERESSSIYPILSPSGGIRPPKRTRSQFALSLSEREEISRGVARNQSTAGL
;
A
#
# COMPACT_ATOMS: atom_id res chain seq x y z
N MET A 1 -3.99 -1.75 -27.53
CA MET A 1 -4.64 -2.08 -26.24
C MET A 1 -4.71 -0.81 -25.40
N LYS A 2 -5.88 -0.42 -24.89
CA LYS A 2 -6.05 0.81 -24.10
C LYS A 2 -5.74 0.47 -22.64
N HIS A 3 -4.61 0.93 -22.12
CA HIS A 3 -4.28 0.71 -20.71
C HIS A 3 -5.20 1.55 -19.83
N ARG A 4 -5.98 0.89 -18.96
CA ARG A 4 -6.80 1.57 -17.95
C ARG A 4 -5.85 2.16 -16.91
N THR A 5 -5.99 3.45 -16.62
CA THR A 5 -5.19 4.14 -15.59
C THR A 5 -5.31 3.36 -14.27
N ARG A 6 -4.16 2.94 -13.71
CA ARG A 6 -4.12 2.29 -12.40
C ARG A 6 -4.57 3.29 -11.36
N MET A 7 -5.77 3.08 -10.81
CA MET A 7 -6.28 3.83 -9.69
C MET A 7 -5.70 3.24 -8.41
N HIS A 8 -5.01 4.06 -7.63
CA HIS A 8 -4.54 3.69 -6.30
C HIS A 8 -5.68 3.96 -5.32
N PHE A 9 -6.21 2.90 -4.70
CA PHE A 9 -7.06 3.08 -3.52
C PHE A 9 -6.21 3.71 -2.41
N ILE A 10 -6.77 4.71 -1.74
CA ILE A 10 -6.16 5.29 -0.55
C ILE A 10 -6.08 4.18 0.52
N THR A 11 -5.09 4.26 1.41
CA THR A 11 -4.85 3.25 2.46
C THR A 11 -6.10 2.89 3.26
N GLU A 12 -6.99 3.85 3.52
CA GLU A 12 -8.27 3.64 4.21
C GLU A 12 -9.28 2.87 3.35
N GLN A 13 -9.46 3.28 2.09
CA GLN A 13 -10.37 2.60 1.15
C GLN A 13 -9.96 1.14 0.91
N GLY A 14 -8.65 0.87 0.86
CA GLY A 14 -8.13 -0.49 0.77
C GLY A 14 -8.48 -1.33 2.00
N ALA A 15 -8.41 -0.77 3.20
CA ALA A 15 -8.78 -1.46 4.43
C ALA A 15 -10.27 -1.82 4.45
N ASP A 16 -11.15 -0.89 4.06
CA ASP A 16 -12.60 -1.12 4.00
C ASP A 16 -12.97 -2.22 3.00
N ILE A 17 -12.33 -2.24 1.83
CA ILE A 17 -12.53 -3.29 0.82
C ILE A 17 -12.18 -4.67 1.41
N TRP A 18 -11.04 -4.76 2.10
CA TRP A 18 -10.62 -6.00 2.76
C TRP A 18 -11.56 -6.43 3.87
N ASP A 19 -12.01 -5.50 4.71
CA ASP A 19 -12.93 -5.79 5.80
C ASP A 19 -14.27 -6.32 5.29
N ARG A 20 -14.79 -5.78 4.19
CA ARG A 20 -16.04 -6.24 3.56
C ARG A 20 -15.88 -7.58 2.86
N TRP A 21 -14.77 -7.77 2.15
CA TRP A 21 -14.45 -9.07 1.55
C TRP A 21 -14.37 -10.19 2.60
N GLN A 22 -13.74 -9.92 3.74
CA GLN A 22 -13.68 -10.89 4.86
C GLN A 22 -15.05 -11.17 5.48
N ARG A 23 -16.01 -10.24 5.39
CA ARG A 23 -17.41 -10.47 5.79
C ARG A 23 -18.21 -11.27 4.76
N GLY A 24 -17.60 -11.65 3.63
CA GLY A 24 -18.26 -12.41 2.57
C GLY A 24 -19.05 -11.56 1.58
N GLU A 25 -18.87 -10.23 1.57
CA GLU A 25 -19.51 -9.39 0.56
C GLU A 25 -18.96 -9.68 -0.85
N SER A 26 -19.84 -9.67 -1.84
CA SER A 26 -19.42 -9.85 -3.24
C SER A 26 -18.65 -8.64 -3.76
N MET A 27 -17.74 -8.86 -4.71
CA MET A 27 -16.95 -7.80 -5.34
C MET A 27 -17.82 -6.72 -6.00
N SER A 28 -19.00 -7.10 -6.51
CA SER A 28 -19.97 -6.17 -7.08
C SER A 28 -20.64 -5.30 -6.01
N SER A 29 -20.97 -5.87 -4.84
CA SER A 29 -21.49 -5.11 -3.69
C SER A 29 -20.46 -4.10 -3.22
N ILE A 30 -19.21 -4.55 -3.02
CA ILE A 30 -18.10 -3.71 -2.60
C ILE A 30 -17.86 -2.60 -3.62
N GLY A 31 -17.83 -2.92 -4.92
CA GLY A 31 -17.67 -1.94 -5.98
C GLY A 31 -18.73 -0.84 -5.96
N ARG A 32 -20.02 -1.19 -5.81
CA ARG A 32 -21.13 -0.21 -5.79
C ARG A 32 -20.98 0.84 -4.69
N LEU A 33 -20.42 0.48 -3.53
CA LEU A 33 -20.19 1.40 -2.43
C LEU A 33 -19.17 2.50 -2.76
N PHE A 34 -18.25 2.20 -3.68
CA PHE A 34 -17.26 3.15 -4.17
C PHE A 34 -17.64 3.75 -5.53
N GLU A 35 -18.88 3.52 -5.99
CA GLU A 35 -19.38 3.87 -7.33
C GLU A 35 -18.52 3.24 -8.46
N ARG A 36 -18.05 2.00 -8.23
CA ARG A 36 -17.17 1.25 -9.15
C ARG A 36 -17.76 -0.09 -9.56
N GLU A 37 -17.24 -0.60 -10.66
CA GLU A 37 -17.47 -1.96 -11.10
C GLU A 37 -16.65 -2.97 -10.27
N SER A 38 -17.13 -4.21 -10.20
CA SER A 38 -16.40 -5.35 -9.61
C SER A 38 -15.02 -5.56 -10.23
N SER A 39 -14.85 -5.18 -11.50
CA SER A 39 -13.57 -5.20 -12.23
C SER A 39 -12.48 -4.34 -11.56
N SER A 40 -12.87 -3.34 -10.78
CA SER A 40 -11.96 -2.47 -10.03
C SER A 40 -11.58 -3.03 -8.65
N ILE A 41 -12.37 -3.96 -8.11
CA ILE A 41 -12.08 -4.66 -6.84
C ILE A 41 -11.16 -5.85 -7.08
N TYR A 42 -11.26 -6.52 -8.23
CA TYR A 42 -10.45 -7.69 -8.57
C TYR A 42 -8.93 -7.50 -8.39
N PRO A 43 -8.31 -6.42 -8.89
CA PRO A 43 -6.86 -6.22 -8.76
C PRO A 43 -6.38 -6.02 -7.32
N ILE A 44 -7.29 -5.75 -6.37
CA ILE A 44 -6.98 -5.57 -4.95
C ILE A 44 -6.91 -6.91 -4.24
N LEU A 45 -7.82 -7.84 -4.58
CA LEU A 45 -7.97 -9.13 -3.92
C LEU A 45 -7.14 -10.23 -4.59
N SER A 46 -7.04 -10.21 -5.92
CA SER A 46 -6.39 -11.24 -6.73
C SER A 46 -4.91 -11.49 -6.36
N PRO A 47 -4.06 -10.47 -6.12
CA PRO A 47 -2.64 -10.67 -5.87
C PRO A 47 -2.32 -11.53 -4.64
N SER A 48 -3.20 -11.54 -3.65
CA SER A 48 -3.06 -12.36 -2.43
C SER A 48 -4.05 -13.52 -2.37
N GLY A 49 -4.66 -13.88 -3.50
CA GLY A 49 -5.61 -14.99 -3.59
C GLY A 49 -6.89 -14.79 -2.78
N GLY A 50 -7.26 -13.55 -2.47
CA GLY A 50 -8.39 -13.24 -1.60
C GLY A 50 -8.11 -13.40 -0.10
N ILE A 51 -6.85 -13.68 0.29
CA ILE A 51 -6.42 -13.67 1.68
C ILE A 51 -5.84 -12.29 2.00
N ARG A 52 -6.27 -11.67 3.10
CA ARG A 52 -5.80 -10.33 3.48
C ARG A 52 -4.30 -10.37 3.78
N PRO A 53 -3.47 -9.57 3.10
CA PRO A 53 -2.06 -9.49 3.43
C PRO A 53 -1.87 -8.83 4.81
N PRO A 54 -0.80 -9.18 5.54
CA PRO A 54 -0.49 -8.52 6.80
C PRO A 54 -0.26 -7.03 6.56
N LYS A 55 -0.59 -6.21 7.58
CA LYS A 55 -0.32 -4.78 7.54
C LYS A 55 1.17 -4.58 7.28
N ARG A 56 1.51 -3.80 6.25
CA ARG A 56 2.91 -3.48 5.93
C ARG A 56 3.52 -2.72 7.10
N THR A 57 4.53 -3.30 7.74
CA THR A 57 5.35 -2.66 8.75
C THR A 57 6.71 -2.31 8.16
N ARG A 58 7.36 -1.29 8.71
CA ARG A 58 8.77 -1.05 8.39
C ARG A 58 9.61 -2.14 9.05
N SER A 59 10.66 -2.57 8.36
CA SER A 59 11.66 -3.46 8.95
C SER A 59 12.28 -2.78 10.17
N GLN A 60 12.63 -3.57 11.20
CA GLN A 60 13.40 -3.08 12.35
C GLN A 60 14.76 -2.50 11.94
N PHE A 61 15.30 -2.92 10.79
CA PHE A 61 16.56 -2.44 10.23
C PHE A 61 16.38 -1.25 9.27
N ALA A 62 15.16 -0.73 9.13
CA ALA A 62 14.93 0.45 8.31
C ALA A 62 15.37 1.70 9.07
N LEU A 63 16.14 2.56 8.41
CA LEU A 63 16.52 3.86 8.97
C LEU A 63 15.28 4.65 9.42
N SER A 64 15.34 5.13 10.66
CA SER A 64 14.44 6.12 11.22
C SER A 64 14.53 7.43 10.44
N LEU A 65 13.55 8.32 10.67
CA LEU A 65 13.57 9.64 10.05
C LEU A 65 14.81 10.43 10.47
N SER A 66 15.17 10.38 11.76
CA SER A 66 16.36 11.06 12.28
C SER A 66 17.66 10.54 11.67
N GLU A 67 17.83 9.23 11.53
CA GLU A 67 19.03 8.65 10.89
C GLU A 67 19.10 9.05 9.41
N ARG A 68 17.97 9.06 8.71
CA ARG A 68 17.92 9.55 7.32
C ARG A 68 18.30 11.02 7.21
N GLU A 69 17.85 11.86 8.14
CA GLU A 69 18.18 13.28 8.18
C GLU A 69 19.67 13.50 8.49
N GLU A 70 20.24 12.73 9.42
CA GLU A 70 21.66 12.77 9.73
C GLU A 70 22.51 12.40 8.51
N ILE A 71 22.18 11.29 7.85
CA ILE A 71 22.86 10.87 6.62
C ILE A 71 22.71 11.94 5.54
N SER A 72 21.51 12.50 5.36
CA SER A 72 21.26 13.54 4.35
C SER A 72 22.08 14.81 4.60
N ARG A 73 22.18 15.26 5.85
CA ARG A 73 23.02 16.41 6.22
C ARG A 73 24.50 16.11 6.06
N GLY A 74 24.93 14.90 6.40
CA GLY A 74 26.31 14.43 6.18
C GLY A 74 26.67 14.49 4.70
N VAL A 75 25.82 13.93 3.83
CA VAL A 75 25.99 13.99 2.37
C VAL A 75 26.03 15.44 1.87
N ALA A 76 25.09 16.30 2.31
CA ALA A 76 25.07 17.71 1.92
C ALA A 76 26.33 18.49 2.34
N ARG A 77 27.02 18.02 3.39
CA ARG A 77 28.28 18.58 3.89
C ARG A 77 29.53 17.86 3.35
N ASN A 78 29.38 16.96 2.37
CA ASN A 78 30.45 16.09 1.85
C ASN A 78 31.16 15.26 2.95
N GLN A 79 30.43 14.90 4.00
CA GLN A 79 30.94 14.03 5.07
C GLN A 79 30.63 12.58 4.71
N SER A 80 31.63 11.70 4.84
CA SER A 80 31.43 10.25 4.72
C SER A 80 30.76 9.71 5.98
N THR A 81 29.71 8.90 5.80
CA THR A 81 28.96 8.24 6.88
C THR A 81 29.43 6.81 7.17
N ALA A 82 30.58 6.40 6.62
CA ALA A 82 31.17 5.09 6.88
C ALA A 82 31.83 5.07 8.27
N GLY A 83 31.06 4.72 9.31
CA GLY A 83 31.61 4.60 10.66
C GLY A 83 30.60 4.49 11.79
N LEU A 84 29.43 3.86 11.59
CA LEU A 84 28.56 3.39 12.67
C LEU A 84 28.30 1.90 12.49
#